data_AF-A0A969PTR1-F1
#
_entry.id   AF-A0A969PTR1-F1
#
_cell.length_a   1.000
_cell.length_b   1.000
_cell.length_c   1.000
_cell.angle_alpha   90.00
_cell.angle_beta   90.00
_cell.angle_gamma   90.00
#
_symmetry.space_group_name_H-M   'P 1'
#
loop_
_entity.id
_entity.type
_entity.pdbx_description
1 polymer ?
#
loop_
_entity_poly.entity_id
_entity_poly.type
_entity_poly.pdbx_seq_one_letter_code
_entity_poly.pdbx_strand_id
1 'polypeptide(L)'
;MLIITPEHQKLIQNHLDTGRYANAEEVLEVALQLLARLDTEYQDWVEETRQQIAIGIAELDCGEGVDGAIVIERYLQQFQAARQARLS
;
A
#
# COMPACT_ATOMS: atom_id res chain seq x y z
N MET A 1 21.24 -18.02 15.59
CA MET A 1 20.88 -19.42 15.23
C MET A 1 19.44 -19.41 14.80
N LEU A 2 19.15 -19.85 13.57
CA LEU A 2 17.77 -19.94 13.07
C LEU A 2 17.11 -21.18 13.71
N ILE A 3 15.92 -21.04 14.27
CA ILE A 3 15.19 -22.15 14.91
C ILE A 3 13.98 -22.49 14.05
N ILE A 4 13.99 -23.69 13.47
CA ILE A 4 12.84 -24.26 12.78
C ILE A 4 11.99 -24.98 13.83
N THR A 5 10.77 -24.50 14.05
CA THR A 5 9.82 -25.19 14.93
C THR A 5 9.17 -26.37 14.18
N PRO A 6 8.63 -27.37 14.89
CA PRO A 6 7.87 -28.44 14.26
C PRO A 6 6.68 -27.93 13.43
N GLU A 7 6.11 -26.77 13.78
CA GLU A 7 5.05 -26.13 13.00
C GLU A 7 5.57 -25.57 11.68
N HIS A 8 6.73 -24.89 11.67
CA HIS A 8 7.34 -24.42 10.43
C HIS A 8 7.67 -25.59 9.49
N GLN A 9 8.18 -26.70 10.02
CA GLN A 9 8.45 -27.89 9.23
C GLN A 9 7.17 -28.49 8.62
N LYS A 10 6.06 -28.54 9.39
CA LYS A 10 4.77 -28.98 8.86
C LYS A 10 4.24 -28.07 7.75
N LEU A 11 4.38 -26.75 7.90
CA LEU A 11 3.95 -25.82 6.86
C LEU A 11 4.74 -26.01 5.56
N ILE A 12 6.07 -26.17 5.66
CA ILE A 12 6.91 -26.47 4.50
C ILE A 12 6.47 -27.78 3.86
N GLN A 13 6.26 -28.83 4.66
CA GLN A 13 5.83 -30.14 4.14
C GLN A 13 4.48 -30.08 3.44
N ASN A 14 3.48 -29.38 4.00
CA ASN A 14 2.18 -29.20 3.37
C ASN A 14 2.30 -28.53 1.99
N HIS A 15 3.22 -27.58 1.82
CA HIS A 15 3.47 -26.94 0.53
C HIS A 15 4.18 -27.87 -0.45
N LEU A 16 5.10 -28.72 0.00
CA LEU A 16 5.71 -29.75 -0.84
C LEU A 16 4.70 -30.81 -1.28
N ASP A 17 3.80 -31.21 -0.39
CA ASP A 17 2.78 -32.22 -0.66
C ASP A 17 1.76 -31.77 -1.73
N THR A 18 1.66 -30.46 -1.98
CA THR A 18 0.87 -29.93 -3.10
C THR A 18 1.50 -30.20 -4.47
N GLY A 19 2.77 -30.61 -4.52
CA GLY A 19 3.55 -30.78 -5.74
C GLY A 19 3.93 -29.47 -6.45
N ARG A 20 3.60 -28.31 -5.85
CA ARG A 20 3.88 -26.99 -6.42
C ARG A 20 5.34 -26.57 -6.31
N TYR A 21 6.08 -27.15 -5.37
CA TYR A 21 7.47 -26.81 -5.09
C TYR A 21 8.32 -28.08 -5.06
N ALA A 22 9.53 -28.01 -5.61
CA ALA A 22 10.44 -29.14 -5.76
C ALA A 22 11.15 -29.50 -4.45
N ASN A 23 11.37 -28.53 -3.56
CA ASN A 23 12.08 -28.73 -2.29
C ASN A 23 11.79 -27.61 -1.28
N ALA A 24 12.22 -27.81 -0.04
CA ALA A 24 12.01 -26.87 1.06
C ALA A 24 12.68 -25.50 0.85
N GLU A 25 13.78 -25.45 0.10
CA GLU A 25 14.50 -24.20 -0.19
C GLU A 25 13.64 -23.29 -1.08
N GLU A 26 12.97 -23.86 -2.09
CA GLU A 26 12.07 -23.11 -2.97
C GLU A 26 10.87 -22.54 -2.21
N VAL A 27 10.31 -23.29 -1.26
CA VAL A 27 9.23 -22.81 -0.38
C VAL A 27 9.73 -21.65 0.49
N LEU A 28 10.95 -21.76 1.02
CA LEU A 28 11.55 -20.74 1.87
C LEU A 28 11.89 -19.48 1.08
N GLU A 29 12.42 -19.61 -0.13
CA GLU A 29 12.75 -18.50 -1.01
C GLU A 29 11.49 -17.68 -1.33
N VAL A 30 10.39 -18.32 -1.70
CA VAL A 30 9.12 -17.65 -1.97
C VAL A 30 8.57 -16.95 -0.72
N ALA A 31 8.66 -17.59 0.45
CA ALA A 31 8.22 -16.99 1.71
C ALA A 31 9.04 -15.73 2.06
N LEU A 32 10.36 -15.77 1.86
CA LEU A 32 11.24 -14.63 2.13
C LEU A 32 11.08 -13.51 1.11
N GLN A 33 10.87 -13.82 -0.17
CA GLN A 33 10.56 -12.82 -1.20
C GLN A 33 9.23 -12.12 -0.89
N LEU A 34 8.22 -12.85 -0.44
CA LEU A 34 6.93 -12.28 -0.04
C LEU A 34 7.09 -11.37 1.18
N LEU A 35 7.89 -11.78 2.17
CA LEU A 35 8.19 -10.97 3.35
C LEU A 35 8.94 -9.69 2.97
N ALA A 36 10.00 -9.79 2.17
CA ALA A 36 10.76 -8.63 1.71
C ALA A 36 9.90 -7.65 0.92
N ARG A 37 8.96 -8.16 0.12
CA ARG A 37 8.00 -7.33 -0.62
C ARG A 37 7.05 -6.60 0.33
N LEU A 38 6.51 -7.28 1.35
CA LEU A 38 5.65 -6.65 2.36
C LEU A 38 6.41 -5.56 3.14
N ASP A 39 7.67 -5.82 3.49
CA ASP A 39 8.51 -4.86 4.19
C ASP A 39 8.79 -3.62 3.32
N THR A 40 9.04 -3.82 2.02
CA THR A 40 9.31 -2.72 1.07
C THR A 40 8.06 -1.92 0.76
N GLU A 41 6.94 -2.57 0.41
CA GLU A 41 5.69 -1.89 0.09
C GLU A 41 5.17 -1.06 1.28
N TYR A 42 5.34 -1.56 2.51
CA TYR A 42 4.98 -0.81 3.71
C TYR A 42 5.89 0.40 3.93
N GLN A 43 7.21 0.25 3.74
CA GLN A 43 8.16 1.36 3.88
C GLN A 43 7.93 2.44 2.84
N ASP A 44 7.73 2.06 1.58
CA ASP A 44 7.46 2.99 0.48
C ASP A 44 6.17 3.78 0.74
N TRP A 45 5.10 3.09 1.18
CA TRP A 45 3.84 3.76 1.53
C TRP A 45 3.99 4.74 2.71
N VAL A 46 4.77 4.37 3.73
CA VAL A 46 5.04 5.25 4.87
C VAL A 46 5.82 6.49 4.44
N GLU A 47 6.87 6.32 3.63
CA GLU A 47 7.68 7.44 3.16
C GLU A 47 6.92 8.35 2.20
N GLU A 48 6.13 7.79 1.28
CA GLU A 48 5.26 8.59 0.40
C GLU A 48 4.27 9.41 1.24
N THR A 49 3.63 8.80 2.24
CA THR A 49 2.70 9.50 3.13
C THR A 49 3.38 10.63 3.90
N ARG A 50 4.59 10.38 4.44
CA ARG A 50 5.38 11.42 5.13
C ARG A 50 5.74 12.57 4.21
N GLN A 51 6.13 12.27 2.97
CA GLN A 51 6.46 13.27 1.97
C GLN A 51 5.25 14.16 1.63
N GLN A 52 4.08 13.56 1.40
CA GLN A 52 2.85 14.31 1.12
C GLN A 52 2.45 15.21 2.30
N ILE A 53 2.56 14.72 3.53
CA ILE A 53 2.31 15.53 4.75
C ILE A 53 3.30 16.70 4.84
N ALA A 54 4.59 16.46 4.59
CA ALA A 54 5.61 17.51 4.65
C ALA A 54 5.36 18.61 3.61
N ILE A 55 4.96 18.23 2.39
CA ILE A 55 4.56 19.17 1.33
C ILE A 55 3.37 20.00 1.80
N GLY A 56 2.30 19.36 2.29
CA GLY A 56 1.11 20.07 2.76
C GLY A 56 1.39 21.04 3.91
N ILE A 57 2.28 20.69 4.84
CA ILE A 57 2.72 21.60 5.92
C ILE A 57 3.45 22.82 5.32
N ALA A 58 4.37 22.60 4.38
CA ALA A 58 5.11 23.69 3.73
C ALA A 58 4.19 24.62 2.93
N GLU A 59 3.19 24.08 2.23
CA GLU A 59 2.17 24.86 1.51
C GLU A 59 1.33 25.71 2.50
N LEU A 60 0.94 25.14 3.63
CA LEU A 60 0.23 25.87 4.69
C LEU A 60 1.08 26.99 5.29
N ASP A 61 2.36 26.73 5.57
CA ASP A 61 3.32 27.72 6.10
C ASP A 61 3.56 28.86 5.10
N CYS A 62 3.51 28.58 3.80
CA CYS A 62 3.56 29.56 2.71
C CYS A 62 2.24 30.34 2.51
N GLY A 63 1.18 29.99 3.26
CA GLY A 63 -0.13 30.63 3.15
C GLY A 63 -0.97 30.15 1.96
N GLU A 64 -0.62 29.02 1.35
CA GLU A 64 -1.35 28.41 0.23
C GLU A 64 -2.57 27.59 0.69
N GLY A 65 -2.81 27.53 2.00
CA GLY A 65 -4.00 26.90 2.58
C GLY A 65 -5.30 27.51 2.04
N VAL A 66 -6.21 26.65 1.60
CA VAL A 66 -7.53 27.05 1.12
C VAL A 66 -8.59 26.63 2.13
N ASP A 67 -9.61 27.46 2.33
CA ASP A 67 -10.75 27.11 3.18
C ASP A 67 -11.49 25.88 2.64
N GLY A 68 -11.64 24.87 3.51
CA GLY A 68 -12.23 23.59 3.14
C GLY A 68 -13.67 23.70 2.65
N ALA A 69 -14.47 24.63 3.18
CA ALA A 69 -15.85 24.83 2.72
C ALA A 69 -15.89 25.36 1.28
N ILE A 70 -14.96 26.25 0.93
CA ILE A 70 -14.83 26.80 -0.43
C ILE A 70 -14.42 25.70 -1.42
N VAL A 71 -13.48 24.83 -1.04
CA VAL A 71 -13.04 23.70 -1.87
C VAL A 71 -14.17 22.72 -2.15
N ILE A 72 -14.93 22.35 -1.11
CA ILE A 72 -16.07 21.43 -1.23
C ILE A 72 -17.17 22.03 -2.13
N GLU A 73 -17.48 23.32 -1.96
CA GLU A 73 -18.45 24.01 -2.81
C GLU A 73 -18.05 23.98 -4.29
N ARG A 74 -16.76 24.24 -4.60
CA ARG A 74 -16.23 24.14 -5.97
C ARG A 74 -16.37 22.74 -6.56
N TYR A 75 -16.07 21.69 -5.79
CA TYR A 75 -16.23 20.31 -6.28
C TYR A 75 -17.69 19.98 -6.57
N LEU A 76 -18.61 20.39 -5.70
CA LEU A 76 -20.05 20.18 -5.92
C LEU A 76 -20.54 20.88 -7.19
N GLN A 77 -20.06 22.10 -7.46
CA GLN A 77 -20.38 22.83 -8.69
C GLN A 77 -19.82 22.11 -9.93
N GLN A 78 -18.59 21.60 -9.88
CA GLN A 78 -18.00 20.82 -10.99
C GLN A 78 -18.80 19.55 -11.29
N PHE A 79 -19.22 18.81 -10.26
CA PHE A 79 -20.06 17.61 -10.43
C PHE A 79 -21.42 17.95 -11.02
N GLN A 80 -22.05 19.05 -10.61
CA GLN A 80 -23.31 19.51 -11.17
C GLN A 80 -23.17 19.90 -12.65
N ALA A 81 -22.13 20.66 -13.00
CA ALA A 81 -21.86 21.07 -14.38
C ALA A 81 -21.60 19.85 -15.29
N ALA A 82 -20.80 18.88 -14.84
CA ALA A 82 -20.52 17.65 -15.58
C ALA A 82 -21.80 16.81 -15.81
N ARG A 83 -22.71 16.79 -14.84
CA ARG A 83 -23.99 16.09 -14.96
C ARG A 83 -24.94 16.78 -15.95
N GLN A 84 -24.95 18.12 -15.97
CA GLN A 84 -25.77 18.89 -16.92
C GLN A 84 -25.26 18.75 -18.36
N ALA A 85 -23.95 18.79 -18.57
CA ALA A 85 -23.33 18.61 -19.88
C ALA A 85 -23.55 17.20 -20.49
N ARG A 86 -23.87 16.21 -19.65
CA ARG A 86 -24.19 14.83 -20.08
C ARG A 86 -25.67 14.64 -20.44
N LEU A 87 -26.53 15.60 -20.08
CA LEU A 87 -27.99 15.55 -20.30
C LEU A 87 -28.46 16.52 -21.40
N SER A 88 -27.55 17.31 -21.97
CA SER A 88 -27.73 18.18 -23.14
C SER A 88 -27.19 17.53 -24.40
#